data_AF-A0A0G0JP59-F1
#
_entry.id   AF-A0A0G0JP59-F1
#
_cell.length_a   1.000
_cell.length_b   1.000
_cell.length_c   1.000
_cell.angle_alpha   90.00
_cell.angle_beta   90.00
_cell.angle_gamma   90.00
#
_symmetry.space_group_name_H-M   'P 1'
#
loop_
_entity.id
_entity.type
_entity.pdbx_description
1 polymer ?
#
loop_
_entity_poly.entity_id
_entity_poly.type
_entity_poly.pdbx_seq_one_letter_code
_entity_poly.pdbx_strand_id
1 'polypeptide(L)'
;MKKVTVIGGGTGTFVVLSGLKKHNFDLAAIVTMMDSGGSTGRLRDQLGVLPPGDLRQCLVALSDAPELWRKLFLYRFEKGDLQGHNFGNIFLSALEKVCDNYDTVIDTVSYVLKTKGTVLPVTFEKTHLCVEYENGSVIKEEGNIDEDNPERSRIVNAYLEPEAHVNKKAVLRI
;
A
#
# COMPACT_ATOMS: atom_id res chain seq x y z
N MET A 1 5.50 8.15 25.62
CA MET A 1 5.87 8.29 24.19
C MET A 1 4.71 8.96 23.48
N LYS A 2 4.95 9.93 22.58
CA LYS A 2 3.83 10.52 21.81
C LYS A 2 3.36 9.52 20.74
N LYS A 3 2.05 9.41 20.56
CA LYS A 3 1.45 8.63 19.48
C LYS A 3 1.39 9.48 18.22
N VAL A 4 1.89 8.95 17.12
CA VAL A 4 1.84 9.60 15.81
C VAL A 4 1.32 8.58 14.80
N THR A 5 0.28 8.96 14.06
CA THR A 5 -0.32 8.13 13.01
C THR A 5 -0.22 8.88 11.70
N VAL A 6 0.45 8.27 10.72
CA VAL A 6 0.53 8.79 9.35
C VAL A 6 -0.55 8.07 8.55
N ILE A 7 -1.39 8.81 7.83
CA ILE A 7 -2.42 8.25 6.95
C ILE A 7 -2.07 8.65 5.52
N GLY A 8 -1.91 7.67 4.63
CA GLY A 8 -1.57 7.95 3.24
C GLY A 8 -1.08 6.73 2.46
N GLY A 9 -0.38 7.00 1.37
CA GLY A 9 0.21 6.01 0.47
C GLY A 9 1.49 6.54 -0.18
N GLY A 10 2.02 5.76 -1.12
CA GLY A 10 3.10 6.17 -2.02
C GLY A 10 4.42 6.62 -1.40
N THR A 11 5.14 7.41 -2.17
CA THR A 11 6.52 7.85 -1.86
C THR A 11 6.58 8.93 -0.78
N GLY A 12 5.57 9.79 -0.67
CA GLY A 12 5.50 10.82 0.38
C GLY A 12 5.46 10.19 1.78
N THR A 13 4.60 9.18 1.95
CA THR A 13 4.49 8.42 3.20
C THR A 13 5.80 7.73 3.56
N PHE A 14 6.49 7.15 2.57
CA PHE A 14 7.80 6.54 2.77
C PHE A 14 8.83 7.52 3.35
N VAL A 15 8.92 8.74 2.80
CA VAL A 15 9.87 9.77 3.26
C VAL A 15 9.54 10.22 4.68
N VAL A 16 8.26 10.49 4.95
CA VAL A 16 7.78 10.94 6.28
C VAL A 16 8.08 9.88 7.34
N LEU A 17 7.69 8.62 7.11
CA LEU A 17 7.93 7.52 8.06
C LEU A 17 9.42 7.27 8.29
N SER A 18 10.24 7.31 7.22
CA SER A 18 11.70 7.14 7.33
C SER A 18 12.36 8.23 8.18
N GLY A 19 11.83 9.46 8.14
CA GLY A 19 12.24 10.56 9.02
C GLY A 19 11.78 10.35 10.45
N LEU A 20 10.47 10.12 10.65
CA LEU A 20 9.85 9.97 11.97
C LEU A 20 10.43 8.80 12.78
N LYS A 21 10.79 7.69 12.13
CA LYS A 21 11.38 6.50 12.78
C LYS A 21 12.66 6.81 13.56
N LYS A 22 13.37 7.88 13.21
CA LYS A 22 14.60 8.31 13.92
C LYS A 22 14.33 8.91 15.30
N HIS A 23 13.07 9.16 15.63
CA HIS A 23 12.63 9.75 16.88
C HIS A 23 11.87 8.74 17.75
N ASN A 24 11.77 9.03 19.05
CA ASN A 24 11.09 8.16 20.01
C ASN A 24 9.57 8.40 20.01
N PHE A 25 8.91 7.94 18.95
CA PHE A 25 7.46 7.97 18.77
C PHE A 25 6.87 6.56 18.75
N ASP A 26 5.65 6.43 19.30
CA ASP A 26 4.81 5.28 19.01
C ASP A 26 4.19 5.55 17.64
N LEU A 27 4.78 4.97 16.59
CA LEU A 27 4.43 5.22 15.19
C LEU A 27 3.44 4.19 14.66
N ALA A 28 2.45 4.69 13.92
CA ALA A 28 1.68 3.86 13.02
C ALA A 28 1.52 4.49 11.65
N ALA A 29 1.34 3.66 10.64
CA ALA A 29 0.97 4.04 9.28
C ALA A 29 -0.36 3.36 8.93
N ILE A 30 -1.38 4.15 8.59
CA ILE A 30 -2.61 3.65 7.97
C ILE A 30 -2.45 3.84 6.47
N VAL A 31 -2.48 2.73 5.73
CA VAL A 31 -2.07 2.68 4.32
C VAL A 31 -3.25 2.35 3.40
N THR A 32 -3.32 3.04 2.26
CA THR A 32 -4.29 2.74 1.19
C THR A 32 -4.08 1.34 0.62
N MET A 33 -5.18 0.70 0.21
CA MET A 33 -5.22 -0.63 -0.42
C MET A 33 -5.94 -0.59 -1.78
N MET A 34 -5.83 0.55 -2.49
CA MET A 34 -6.57 0.81 -3.73
C MET A 34 -5.70 0.93 -4.97
N ASP A 35 -4.36 0.87 -4.83
CA ASP A 35 -3.40 0.91 -5.94
C ASP A 35 -3.77 -0.14 -6.99
N SER A 36 -3.94 0.34 -8.23
CA SER A 36 -4.21 -0.47 -9.41
C SER A 36 -3.19 -0.22 -10.52
N GLY A 37 -2.13 0.56 -10.26
CA GLY A 37 -1.14 0.95 -11.24
C GLY A 37 -0.02 -0.07 -11.45
N GLY A 38 0.57 -0.05 -12.64
CA GLY A 38 1.80 -0.75 -12.98
C GLY A 38 1.86 -2.23 -12.58
N SER A 39 2.94 -2.62 -11.89
CA SER A 39 3.11 -4.01 -11.45
C SER A 39 2.21 -4.41 -10.28
N THR A 40 1.74 -3.45 -9.48
CA THR A 40 0.83 -3.72 -8.36
C THR A 40 -0.52 -4.17 -8.91
N GLY A 41 -1.08 -3.41 -9.86
CA GLY A 41 -2.31 -3.76 -10.59
C GLY A 41 -2.24 -5.14 -11.21
N ARG A 42 -1.18 -5.45 -11.97
CA ARG A 42 -1.03 -6.78 -12.57
C ARG A 42 -1.08 -7.94 -11.56
N LEU A 43 -0.44 -7.80 -10.40
CA LEU A 43 -0.48 -8.83 -9.36
C LEU A 43 -1.90 -8.97 -8.76
N ARG A 44 -2.56 -7.83 -8.51
CA ARG A 44 -3.95 -7.78 -8.04
C ARG A 44 -4.90 -8.48 -9.02
N ASP A 45 -4.76 -8.22 -10.31
CA ASP A 45 -5.64 -8.80 -11.34
C ASP A 45 -5.39 -10.29 -11.56
N GLN A 46 -4.12 -10.69 -11.64
CA GLN A 46 -3.74 -12.08 -11.93
C GLN A 46 -3.94 -13.01 -10.73
N LEU A 47 -3.64 -12.52 -9.52
CA LEU A 47 -3.69 -13.35 -8.32
C LEU A 47 -4.92 -13.07 -7.48
N GLY A 48 -5.65 -11.98 -7.70
CA GLY A 48 -6.77 -11.60 -6.83
C GLY A 48 -6.31 -11.34 -5.39
N VAL A 49 -5.18 -10.68 -5.24
CA VAL A 49 -4.58 -10.26 -3.95
C VAL A 49 -4.87 -8.78 -3.68
N LEU A 50 -4.72 -8.34 -2.44
CA LEU A 50 -4.70 -6.90 -2.14
C LEU A 50 -3.44 -6.26 -2.71
N PRO A 51 -3.48 -4.98 -3.13
CA PRO A 51 -2.33 -4.33 -3.74
C PRO A 51 -1.18 -4.17 -2.72
N PRO A 52 -0.02 -4.78 -2.96
CA PRO A 52 1.06 -4.79 -1.95
C PRO A 52 1.93 -3.53 -1.97
N GLY A 53 1.82 -2.67 -2.97
CA GLY A 53 2.77 -1.59 -3.27
C GLY A 53 3.00 -0.64 -2.11
N ASP A 54 1.95 0.02 -1.64
CA ASP A 54 2.05 1.01 -0.57
C ASP A 54 2.28 0.41 0.81
N LEU A 55 1.68 -0.76 1.07
CA LEU A 55 1.96 -1.55 2.26
C LEU A 55 3.45 -1.86 2.37
N ARG A 56 4.06 -2.35 1.29
CA ARG A 56 5.50 -2.63 1.20
C ARG A 56 6.33 -1.38 1.48
N GLN A 57 5.98 -0.24 0.89
CA GLN A 57 6.72 1.01 1.10
C GLN A 57 6.68 1.42 2.58
N CYS A 58 5.53 1.36 3.23
CA CYS A 58 5.39 1.67 4.65
C CYS A 58 6.23 0.72 5.53
N LEU A 59 6.17 -0.58 5.26
CA LEU A 59 6.95 -1.58 5.99
C LEU A 59 8.46 -1.36 5.82
N VAL A 60 8.94 -1.08 4.61
CA VAL A 60 10.37 -0.80 4.37
C VAL A 60 10.82 0.53 4.97
N ALA A 61 9.98 1.57 4.95
CA ALA A 61 10.28 2.85 5.58
C ALA A 61 10.48 2.70 7.09
N LEU A 62 9.63 1.88 7.72
CA LEU A 62 9.67 1.60 9.15
C LEU A 62 10.68 0.48 9.52
N SER A 63 11.32 -0.18 8.54
CA SER A 63 12.20 -1.34 8.74
C SER A 63 13.55 -1.00 9.38
N ASP A 64 13.92 -1.73 10.44
CA ASP A 64 15.27 -1.76 11.02
C ASP A 64 16.03 -3.06 10.71
N ALA A 65 15.56 -3.82 9.71
CA ALA A 65 16.28 -4.97 9.20
C ALA A 65 17.62 -4.55 8.55
N PRO A 66 18.58 -5.48 8.45
CA PRO A 66 19.81 -5.28 7.69
C PRO A 66 19.56 -4.68 6.31
N GLU A 67 20.47 -3.83 5.84
CA GLU A 67 20.33 -3.08 4.59
C GLU A 67 20.00 -3.98 3.39
N LEU A 68 20.58 -5.18 3.35
CA LEU A 68 20.33 -6.16 2.29
C LEU A 68 18.85 -6.55 2.19
N TRP A 69 18.16 -6.76 3.32
CA TRP A 69 16.73 -7.08 3.33
C TRP A 69 15.90 -5.93 2.78
N ARG A 70 16.23 -4.70 3.17
CA ARG A 70 15.55 -3.51 2.68
C ARG A 70 15.78 -3.34 1.17
N LYS A 71 17.00 -3.53 0.69
CA LYS A 71 17.34 -3.53 -0.75
C LYS A 71 16.56 -4.60 -1.51
N LEU A 72 16.47 -5.82 -0.96
CA LEU A 72 15.73 -6.92 -1.58
C LEU A 72 14.23 -6.60 -1.72
N PHE A 73 13.58 -6.06 -0.67
CA PHE A 73 12.18 -5.64 -0.73
C PHE A 73 11.93 -4.41 -1.62
N LEU A 74 12.97 -3.65 -1.98
CA LEU A 74 12.89 -2.56 -2.94
C LEU A 74 13.30 -2.98 -4.36
N TYR A 75 13.86 -4.18 -4.54
CA TYR A 75 14.38 -4.63 -5.81
C TYR A 75 13.27 -4.78 -6.86
N ARG A 76 13.49 -4.19 -8.03
CA ARG A 76 12.64 -4.34 -9.21
C ARG A 76 13.41 -5.11 -10.28
N PHE A 77 12.78 -6.14 -10.81
CA PHE A 77 13.35 -6.95 -11.88
C PHE A 77 13.37 -6.12 -13.18
N GLU A 78 14.53 -6.05 -13.82
CA GLU A 78 14.71 -5.25 -15.04
C GLU A 78 14.46 -6.04 -16.33
N LYS A 79 14.58 -7.37 -16.28
CA LYS A 79 14.54 -8.28 -17.43
C LYS A 79 13.96 -9.64 -17.06
N GLY A 80 13.58 -10.42 -18.08
CA GLY A 80 13.04 -11.77 -17.94
C GLY A 80 11.55 -11.79 -17.60
N ASP A 81 11.03 -12.96 -17.22
CA ASP A 81 9.59 -13.17 -17.02
C ASP A 81 8.99 -12.30 -15.89
N LEU A 82 9.83 -11.90 -14.93
CA LEU A 82 9.44 -11.03 -13.82
C LEU A 82 9.67 -9.55 -14.14
N GLN A 83 10.04 -9.17 -15.36
CA GLN A 83 10.36 -7.79 -15.72
C GLN A 83 9.28 -6.82 -15.27
N GLY A 84 9.72 -5.75 -14.61
CA GLY A 84 8.86 -4.71 -14.07
C GLY A 84 8.23 -5.08 -12.72
N HIS A 85 8.27 -6.33 -12.27
CA HIS A 85 7.79 -6.69 -10.93
C HIS A 85 8.78 -6.27 -9.84
N ASN A 86 8.24 -5.95 -8.68
CA ASN A 86 9.03 -5.73 -7.46
C ASN A 86 9.04 -7.01 -6.62
N PHE A 87 10.21 -7.42 -6.14
CA PHE A 87 10.35 -8.63 -5.32
C PHE A 87 9.49 -8.58 -4.05
N GLY A 88 9.51 -7.47 -3.32
CA GLY A 88 8.70 -7.31 -2.11
C GLY A 88 7.19 -7.39 -2.40
N ASN A 89 6.75 -6.90 -3.55
CA ASN A 89 5.35 -7.05 -3.99
C ASN A 89 5.03 -8.54 -4.25
N ILE A 90 5.89 -9.25 -4.99
CA ILE A 90 5.72 -10.69 -5.24
C ILE A 90 5.70 -11.47 -3.92
N PHE A 91 6.63 -11.17 -3.00
CA PHE A 91 6.71 -11.81 -1.70
C PHE A 91 5.42 -11.60 -0.89
N LEU A 92 4.92 -10.37 -0.80
CA LEU A 92 3.68 -10.05 -0.10
C LEU A 92 2.46 -10.75 -0.72
N SER A 93 2.35 -10.72 -2.05
CA SER A 93 1.27 -11.39 -2.76
C SER A 93 1.31 -12.91 -2.57
N ALA A 94 2.50 -13.52 -2.62
CA ALA A 94 2.65 -14.94 -2.35
C ALA A 94 2.31 -15.28 -0.89
N LEU A 95 2.72 -14.42 0.05
CA LEU A 95 2.42 -14.60 1.46
C LEU A 95 0.92 -14.53 1.74
N GLU A 96 0.20 -13.58 1.12
CA GLU A 96 -1.27 -13.52 1.19
C GLU A 96 -1.94 -14.81 0.68
N LYS A 97 -1.37 -15.47 -0.32
CA LYS A 97 -1.92 -16.73 -0.85
C LYS A 97 -1.71 -17.95 0.03
N VAL A 98 -0.71 -17.92 0.91
CA VAL A 98 -0.40 -19.07 1.78
C VAL A 98 -0.91 -18.86 3.21
N CYS A 99 -1.20 -17.63 3.62
CA CYS A 99 -1.73 -17.32 4.94
C CYS A 99 -3.26 -17.35 4.97
N ASP A 100 -3.82 -17.79 6.11
CA ASP A 100 -5.27 -17.84 6.31
C ASP A 100 -5.92 -16.46 6.45
N ASN A 101 -5.15 -15.46 6.90
CA ASN A 101 -5.63 -14.10 7.10
C ASN A 101 -4.52 -13.06 6.88
N TYR A 102 -4.93 -11.83 6.59
CA TYR A 102 -4.02 -10.75 6.22
C TYR A 102 -3.23 -10.19 7.41
N ASP A 103 -3.72 -10.35 8.65
CA ASP A 103 -2.97 -9.95 9.83
C ASP A 103 -1.67 -10.78 9.95
N THR A 104 -1.75 -12.09 9.71
CA THR A 104 -0.57 -12.98 9.66
C THR A 104 0.45 -12.53 8.61
N VAL A 105 -0.01 -12.03 7.46
CA VAL A 105 0.86 -11.48 6.41
C VAL A 105 1.64 -10.28 6.94
N ILE A 106 0.95 -9.32 7.55
CA ILE A 106 1.57 -8.11 8.11
C ILE A 106 2.53 -8.46 9.25
N ASP A 107 2.13 -9.33 10.17
CA ASP A 107 2.94 -9.71 11.32
C ASP A 107 4.22 -10.42 10.87
N THR A 108 4.11 -11.32 9.90
CA THR A 108 5.25 -12.05 9.32
C THR A 108 6.22 -11.10 8.63
N VAL A 109 5.73 -10.18 7.78
CA VAL A 109 6.62 -9.24 7.08
C VAL A 109 7.22 -8.24 8.05
N SER A 110 6.46 -7.79 9.05
CA SER A 110 6.94 -6.88 10.10
C SER A 110 8.05 -7.53 10.93
N TYR A 111 7.94 -8.83 11.21
CA TYR A 111 8.99 -9.60 11.85
C TYR A 111 10.26 -9.67 10.99
N VAL A 112 10.14 -10.06 9.71
CA VAL A 112 11.27 -10.15 8.76
C VAL A 112 11.98 -8.81 8.60
N LEU A 113 11.21 -7.73 8.45
CA LEU A 113 11.72 -6.38 8.25
C LEU A 113 12.08 -5.66 9.56
N LYS A 114 11.87 -6.27 10.73
CA LYS A 114 12.07 -5.63 12.05
C LYS A 114 11.45 -4.23 12.10
N THR A 115 10.19 -4.14 11.71
CA THR A 115 9.46 -2.88 11.58
C THR A 115 9.32 -2.17 12.93
N LYS A 116 9.73 -0.90 13.00
CA LYS A 116 9.56 -0.02 14.17
C LYS A 116 8.27 0.79 14.04
N GLY A 117 7.19 0.25 14.57
CA GLY A 117 5.84 0.82 14.49
C GLY A 117 4.87 -0.15 13.84
N THR A 118 3.61 0.26 13.73
CA THR A 118 2.53 -0.59 13.19
C THR A 118 2.13 -0.11 11.80
N VAL A 119 2.01 -1.02 10.83
CA VAL A 119 1.45 -0.71 9.51
C VAL A 119 0.08 -1.37 9.41
N LEU A 120 -0.94 -0.59 9.09
CA LEU A 120 -2.34 -0.98 9.10
C LEU A 120 -2.97 -0.68 7.74
N PRO A 121 -3.35 -1.68 6.94
CA PRO A 121 -4.22 -1.49 5.80
C PRO A 121 -5.51 -0.77 6.22
N VAL A 122 -5.95 0.20 5.44
CA VAL A 122 -7.20 0.94 5.68
C VAL A 122 -8.42 0.02 5.58
N THR A 123 -8.34 -1.01 4.74
CA THR A 123 -9.34 -2.08 4.59
C THR A 123 -8.63 -3.38 4.18
N PHE A 124 -9.31 -4.51 4.36
CA PHE A 124 -8.92 -5.80 3.79
C PHE A 124 -9.79 -6.21 2.60
N GLU A 125 -10.74 -5.36 2.23
CA GLU A 125 -11.69 -5.64 1.14
C GLU A 125 -11.16 -5.09 -0.17
N LYS A 126 -11.48 -5.79 -1.27
CA LYS A 126 -11.14 -5.35 -2.61
C LYS A 126 -12.08 -4.24 -3.03
N THR A 127 -11.53 -3.07 -3.31
CA THR A 127 -12.29 -1.91 -3.76
C THR A 127 -11.44 -1.05 -4.70
N HIS A 128 -12.08 -0.17 -5.44
CA HIS A 128 -11.46 0.74 -6.39
C HIS A 128 -11.76 2.17 -5.99
N LEU A 129 -10.77 3.06 -6.15
CA LEU A 129 -11.01 4.49 -6.10
C LEU A 129 -11.79 4.91 -7.34
N CYS A 130 -12.88 5.65 -7.15
CA CYS A 130 -13.66 6.25 -8.21
C CYS A 130 -13.68 7.76 -8.02
N VAL A 131 -13.52 8.51 -9.11
CA VAL A 131 -13.58 9.97 -9.11
C VAL A 131 -14.61 10.44 -10.13
N GLU A 132 -15.41 11.41 -9.71
CA GLU A 132 -16.40 12.09 -10.54
C GLU A 132 -15.92 13.50 -10.84
N TYR A 133 -16.01 13.89 -12.10
CA TYR A 133 -15.59 15.19 -12.61
C TYR A 133 -16.78 16.14 -12.80
N GLU A 134 -16.53 17.45 -12.83
CA GLU A 134 -17.57 18.48 -13.02
C GLU A 134 -18.41 18.28 -14.30
N ASN A 135 -17.86 17.63 -15.33
CA ASN A 135 -18.60 17.34 -16.56
C ASN A 135 -19.46 16.06 -16.48
N GLY A 136 -19.54 15.43 -15.31
CA GLY A 136 -20.29 14.20 -15.04
C GLY A 136 -19.57 12.91 -15.46
N SER A 137 -18.34 12.99 -15.99
CA SER A 137 -17.55 11.79 -16.28
C SER A 137 -17.08 11.14 -14.98
N VAL A 138 -17.02 9.80 -14.98
CA VAL A 138 -16.56 9.00 -13.85
C VAL A 138 -15.41 8.11 -14.32
N ILE A 139 -14.30 8.16 -13.60
CA ILE A 139 -13.16 7.30 -13.82
C ILE A 139 -12.99 6.39 -12.60
N LYS A 140 -12.79 5.11 -12.86
CA LYS A 140 -12.59 4.08 -11.84
C LYS A 140 -11.17 3.58 -11.88
N GLU A 141 -10.70 3.11 -10.73
CA GLU A 141 -9.35 2.60 -10.47
C GLU A 141 -8.27 3.68 -10.49
N GLU A 142 -7.37 3.66 -9.50
CA GLU A 142 -6.32 4.66 -9.33
C GLU A 142 -5.43 4.81 -10.57
N GLY A 143 -5.03 3.69 -11.18
CA GLY A 143 -4.19 3.68 -12.37
C GLY A 143 -4.81 4.45 -13.54
N ASN A 144 -6.13 4.39 -13.76
CA ASN A 144 -6.78 5.13 -14.85
C ASN A 144 -6.98 6.61 -14.54
N ILE A 145 -6.88 7.00 -13.26
CA ILE A 145 -6.97 8.40 -12.83
C ILE A 145 -5.62 9.08 -13.04
N ASP A 146 -4.53 8.37 -12.72
CA ASP A 146 -3.15 8.86 -12.77
C ASP A 146 -2.51 8.73 -14.16
N GLU A 147 -2.74 7.62 -14.86
CA GLU A 147 -2.12 7.30 -16.15
C GLU A 147 -3.09 7.57 -17.31
N ASP A 148 -2.61 8.27 -18.35
CA ASP A 148 -3.30 8.48 -19.65
C ASP A 148 -4.74 9.03 -19.60
N ASN A 149 -5.15 9.57 -18.46
CA ASN A 149 -6.44 10.22 -18.31
C ASN A 149 -6.49 11.52 -19.15
N PRO A 150 -7.41 11.68 -20.12
CA PRO A 150 -7.56 12.92 -20.89
C PRO A 150 -8.41 13.97 -20.16
N GLU A 151 -9.12 13.59 -19.10
CA GLU A 151 -10.02 14.49 -18.37
C GLU A 151 -9.23 15.52 -17.55
N ARG A 152 -9.62 16.78 -17.67
CA ARG A 152 -8.93 17.92 -17.03
C ARG A 152 -9.87 18.78 -16.19
N SER A 153 -11.17 18.48 -16.21
CA SER A 153 -12.15 19.11 -15.34
C SER A 153 -11.78 18.88 -13.87
N ARG A 154 -12.35 19.69 -12.98
CA ARG A 154 -12.13 19.50 -11.56
C ARG A 154 -12.84 18.23 -11.08
N ILE A 155 -12.19 17.48 -10.18
CA ILE A 155 -12.84 16.39 -9.43
C ILE A 155 -13.80 17.00 -8.41
N VAL A 156 -15.07 16.60 -8.47
CA VAL A 156 -16.13 17.05 -7.55
C VAL A 156 -16.43 16.06 -6.45
N ASN A 157 -16.15 14.77 -6.68
CA ASN A 157 -16.42 13.72 -5.73
C ASN A 157 -15.42 12.56 -5.89
N ALA A 158 -15.14 11.87 -4.79
CA ALA A 158 -14.30 10.68 -4.77
C ALA A 158 -14.91 9.66 -3.79
N TYR A 159 -15.03 8.41 -4.23
CA TYR A 159 -15.67 7.34 -3.47
C TYR A 159 -15.04 5.98 -3.78
N LEU A 160 -15.48 4.95 -3.05
CA LEU A 160 -14.99 3.58 -3.19
C LEU A 160 -16.09 2.71 -3.80
N GLU A 161 -15.73 1.91 -4.81
CA GLU A 161 -16.65 0.95 -5.41
C GLU A 161 -15.98 -0.43 -5.59
N PRO A 162 -16.54 -1.52 -5.03
CA PRO A 162 -17.66 -1.52 -4.08
C PRO A 162 -17.33 -0.77 -2.79
N GLU A 163 -18.35 -0.37 -2.02
CA GLU A 163 -18.13 0.16 -0.67
C GLU A 163 -17.31 -0.84 0.16
N ALA A 164 -16.33 -0.32 0.91
CA ALA A 164 -15.42 -1.13 1.69
C ALA A 164 -15.51 -0.81 3.17
N HIS A 165 -15.44 -1.84 4.00
CA HIS A 165 -15.40 -1.70 5.45
C HIS A 165 -13.99 -1.31 5.92
N VAL A 166 -13.94 -0.32 6.80
CA VAL A 166 -12.68 0.10 7.42
C VAL A 166 -12.13 -1.00 8.34
N ASN A 167 -10.81 -1.19 8.31
CA ASN A 167 -10.10 -2.03 9.27
C ASN A 167 -10.28 -1.47 10.69
N LYS A 168 -10.91 -2.25 11.57
CA LYS A 168 -11.18 -1.84 12.97
C LYS A 168 -9.91 -1.46 13.73
N LYS A 169 -8.76 -2.08 13.42
CA LYS A 169 -7.47 -1.71 14.03
C LYS A 169 -7.01 -0.32 13.60
N ALA A 170 -7.31 0.10 12.37
CA ALA A 170 -7.00 1.45 11.89
C ALA A 170 -7.85 2.50 12.64
N VAL A 171 -9.14 2.23 12.87
CA VAL A 171 -10.03 3.12 13.64
C VAL A 171 -9.55 3.26 15.08
N LEU A 172 -9.22 2.15 15.75
CA LEU A 172 -8.72 2.17 17.14
C LEU A 172 -7.37 2.89 17.30
N ARG A 173 -6.64 3.11 16.19
CA ARG A 173 -5.34 3.75 16.19
C ARG A 173 -5.42 5.28 16.06
N ILE A 174 -6.52 5.80 15.53
CA ILE A 174 -6.80 7.24 15.45
C ILE A 174 -7.27 7.73 16.82
#